data_AF-A0A6V7KQX3-F1
#
_entry.id   AF-A0A6V7KQX3-F1
#
_cell.length_a   1.000
_cell.length_b   1.000
_cell.length_c   1.000
_cell.angle_alpha   90.00
_cell.angle_beta   90.00
_cell.angle_gamma   90.00
#
_symmetry.space_group_name_H-M   'P 1'
#
loop_
_entity.id
_entity.type
_entity.pdbx_description
1 polymer ?
#
loop_
_entity_poly.entity_id
_entity_poly.type
_entity_poly.pdbx_seq_one_letter_code
_entity_poly.pdbx_strand_id
1 'polypeptide(L)'
;MQTGLTDLVSQVRQGIEGMTQHVDRVAVDNQTLFSQARLQANALKATTDNILQLNEQLAQHTQHTRQHALNTSTMAAHGELMMNDVHAAMSDISGRTKEMTDAIGMIENVAFQTHILSLNAAIEAVRAGELGRGFAVVASEVGTLAAQSSQSAQHINVLIRDSDNSVATGAKLVKKLSYSLQNIISSAQGTGTFLNEIADISAQQTQHICRYRCKTDQPADVNLTHPR
;
A
#
# COMPACT_ATOMS: atom_id res chain seq x y z
N MET A 1 57.45 -76.61 33.16
CA MET A 1 57.50 -75.92 31.85
C MET A 1 56.31 -76.26 30.96
N GLN A 2 55.88 -77.52 30.82
CA GLN A 2 54.71 -77.88 30.00
C GLN A 2 53.41 -77.18 30.41
N THR A 3 53.10 -77.07 31.70
CA THR A 3 51.88 -76.38 32.19
C THR A 3 51.81 -74.91 31.77
N GLY A 4 52.92 -74.17 31.89
CA GLY A 4 52.96 -72.75 31.51
C GLY A 4 52.84 -72.49 30.00
N LEU A 5 53.28 -73.43 29.16
CA LEU A 5 53.10 -73.33 27.70
C LEU A 5 51.64 -73.62 27.32
N THR A 6 51.00 -74.59 27.97
CA THR A 6 49.57 -74.89 27.79
C THR A 6 48.70 -73.71 28.20
N ASP A 7 49.02 -73.05 29.32
CA ASP A 7 48.31 -71.85 29.78
C ASP A 7 48.47 -70.68 28.80
N LEU A 8 49.68 -70.45 28.28
CA LEU A 8 49.95 -69.39 27.30
C LEU A 8 49.20 -69.65 25.98
N VAL A 9 49.22 -70.88 25.46
CA VAL A 9 48.48 -71.25 24.23
C VAL A 9 46.97 -71.11 24.44
N SER A 10 46.46 -71.48 25.62
CA SER A 10 45.04 -71.28 25.98
C SER A 10 44.66 -69.79 25.99
N GLN A 11 45.49 -68.94 26.60
CA GLN A 11 45.29 -67.49 26.61
C GLN A 11 45.34 -66.88 25.20
N VAL A 12 46.29 -67.31 24.36
CA VAL A 12 46.37 -66.87 22.95
C VAL A 12 45.12 -67.31 22.17
N ARG A 13 44.66 -68.56 22.35
CA ARG A 13 43.45 -69.05 21.68
C ARG A 13 42.21 -68.26 22.10
N GLN A 14 42.05 -68.01 23.40
CA GLN A 14 40.96 -67.20 23.94
C GLN A 14 41.03 -65.74 23.44
N GLY A 15 42.23 -65.18 23.30
CA GLY A 15 42.46 -63.86 22.70
C GLY A 15 42.06 -63.79 21.23
N ILE A 16 42.39 -64.82 20.43
CA ILE A 16 42.00 -64.92 19.01
C ILE A 16 40.50 -65.11 18.85
N GLU A 17 39.87 -65.95 19.69
CA GLU A 17 38.41 -66.13 19.72
C GLU A 17 37.70 -64.80 20.03
N GLY A 18 38.19 -64.03 21.03
CA GLY A 18 37.70 -62.70 21.34
C GLY A 18 37.94 -61.68 20.22
N MET A 19 39.11 -61.73 19.56
CA MET A 19 39.42 -60.87 18.41
C MET A 19 38.49 -61.14 17.22
N THR A 20 38.19 -62.41 16.94
CA THR A 20 37.26 -62.81 15.86
C THR A 20 35.86 -62.24 16.12
N GLN A 21 35.36 -62.40 17.35
CA GLN A 21 34.08 -61.82 17.77
C GLN A 21 34.06 -60.28 17.64
N HIS A 22 35.17 -59.61 17.94
CA HIS A 22 35.29 -58.17 17.76
C HIS A 22 35.27 -57.76 16.28
N VAL A 23 35.96 -58.47 15.40
CA VAL A 23 35.97 -58.18 13.96
C VAL A 23 34.58 -58.36 13.35
N ASP A 24 33.87 -59.44 13.70
CA ASP A 24 32.50 -59.66 13.25
C ASP A 24 31.56 -58.54 13.71
N ARG A 25 31.72 -58.09 14.97
CA ARG A 25 30.96 -56.94 15.49
C ARG A 25 31.26 -55.65 14.74
N VAL A 26 32.54 -55.37 14.46
CA VAL A 26 32.94 -54.20 13.66
C VAL A 26 32.36 -54.26 12.24
N ALA A 27 32.29 -55.44 11.62
CA ALA A 27 31.68 -55.60 10.30
C ALA A 27 30.18 -55.26 10.33
N VAL A 28 29.45 -55.74 11.34
CA VAL A 28 28.02 -55.42 11.55
C VAL A 28 27.80 -53.93 11.84
N ASP A 29 28.64 -53.34 12.70
CA ASP A 29 28.58 -51.91 13.03
C ASP A 29 28.86 -51.05 11.79
N ASN A 30 29.86 -51.41 10.97
CA ASN A 30 30.15 -50.74 9.70
C ASN A 30 28.98 -50.85 8.71
N GLN A 31 28.36 -52.03 8.58
CA GLN A 31 27.20 -52.20 7.70
C GLN A 31 26.02 -51.32 8.15
N THR A 32 25.81 -51.22 9.46
CA THR A 32 24.80 -50.34 10.06
C THR A 32 25.11 -48.86 9.78
N LEU A 33 26.37 -48.45 9.95
CA LEU A 33 26.84 -47.09 9.66
C LEU A 33 26.64 -46.73 8.18
N PHE A 34 26.97 -47.62 7.25
CA PHE A 34 26.73 -47.41 5.82
C PHE A 34 25.23 -47.25 5.51
N SER A 35 24.38 -48.07 6.15
CA SER A 35 22.92 -47.96 6.00
C SER A 35 22.41 -46.61 6.49
N GLN A 36 22.86 -46.18 7.68
CA GLN A 36 22.51 -44.87 8.25
C GLN A 36 23.01 -43.70 7.38
N ALA A 37 24.24 -43.77 6.87
CA ALA A 37 24.80 -42.76 5.98
C ALA A 37 23.99 -42.63 4.68
N ARG A 38 23.53 -43.74 4.10
CA ARG A 38 22.64 -43.72 2.91
C ARG A 38 21.28 -43.08 3.22
N LEU A 39 20.69 -43.38 4.38
CA LEU A 39 19.43 -42.75 4.80
C LEU A 39 19.60 -41.24 5.00
N GLN A 40 20.69 -40.80 5.63
CA GLN A 40 21.00 -39.39 5.79
C GLN A 40 21.23 -38.68 4.45
N ALA A 41 21.95 -39.31 3.52
CA ALA A 41 22.16 -38.76 2.18
C ALA A 41 20.83 -38.58 1.41
N ASN A 42 19.92 -39.56 1.50
CA ASN A 42 18.60 -39.46 0.90
C ASN A 42 17.74 -38.36 1.53
N ALA A 43 17.77 -38.24 2.86
CA ALA A 43 17.07 -37.17 3.58
C ALA A 43 17.60 -35.79 3.17
N LEU A 44 18.93 -35.62 3.10
CA LEU A 44 19.57 -34.38 2.66
C LEU A 44 19.22 -34.01 1.22
N LYS A 45 19.14 -35.01 0.32
CA LYS A 45 18.68 -34.80 -1.06
C LYS A 45 17.25 -34.31 -1.10
N ALA A 46 16.34 -34.97 -0.38
CA ALA A 46 14.94 -34.55 -0.31
C ALA A 46 14.78 -33.13 0.27
N THR A 47 15.54 -32.78 1.32
CA THR A 47 15.58 -31.42 1.85
C THR A 47 16.07 -30.42 0.82
N THR A 48 17.12 -30.76 0.07
CA THR A 48 17.66 -29.91 -1.00
C THR A 48 16.64 -29.65 -2.10
N ASP A 49 15.96 -30.70 -2.57
CA ASP A 49 14.92 -30.60 -3.61
C ASP A 49 13.73 -29.74 -3.13
N ASN A 50 13.31 -29.89 -1.88
CA ASN A 50 12.26 -29.05 -1.28
C ASN A 50 12.66 -27.57 -1.24
N ILE A 51 13.90 -27.23 -0.88
CA ILE A 51 14.34 -25.83 -0.85
C ILE A 51 14.41 -25.24 -2.27
N LEU A 52 14.84 -26.01 -3.27
CA LEU A 52 14.81 -25.56 -4.66
C LEU A 52 13.38 -25.25 -5.13
N GLN A 53 12.42 -26.10 -4.78
CA GLN A 53 11.00 -25.87 -5.08
C GLN A 53 10.47 -24.62 -4.38
N LEU A 54 10.82 -24.40 -3.10
CA LEU A 54 10.44 -23.19 -2.36
C LEU A 54 11.04 -21.93 -3.00
N ASN A 55 12.28 -21.98 -3.48
CA ASN A 55 12.90 -20.85 -4.18
C ASN A 55 12.19 -20.53 -5.49
N GLU A 56 11.77 -21.54 -6.24
CA GLU A 56 10.98 -21.33 -7.47
C GLU A 56 9.63 -20.68 -7.17
N GLN A 57 8.91 -21.18 -6.16
CA GLN A 57 7.65 -20.59 -5.71
C GLN A 57 7.85 -19.15 -5.22
N LEU A 58 8.90 -18.88 -4.46
CA LEU A 58 9.23 -17.55 -3.99
C LEU A 58 9.52 -16.60 -5.16
N ALA A 59 10.25 -17.04 -6.19
CA ALA A 59 10.49 -16.25 -7.39
C ALA A 59 9.19 -15.90 -8.13
N GLN A 60 8.27 -16.87 -8.27
CA GLN A 60 6.94 -16.62 -8.84
C GLN A 60 6.15 -15.60 -8.00
N HIS A 61 6.07 -15.79 -6.69
CA HIS A 61 5.39 -14.87 -5.77
C HIS A 61 5.97 -13.45 -5.80
N THR A 62 7.29 -13.33 -5.88
CA THR A 62 7.99 -12.04 -6.01
C THR A 62 7.57 -11.33 -7.30
N GLN A 63 7.54 -12.04 -8.43
CA GLN A 63 7.12 -11.47 -9.71
C GLN A 63 5.62 -11.08 -9.70
N HIS A 64 4.74 -11.89 -9.12
CA HIS A 64 3.33 -11.55 -8.96
C HIS A 64 3.15 -10.29 -8.09
N THR A 65 3.81 -10.23 -6.94
CA THR A 65 3.77 -9.07 -6.04
C THR A 65 4.29 -7.82 -6.73
N ARG A 66 5.34 -7.93 -7.54
CA ARG A 66 5.87 -6.82 -8.34
C ARG A 66 4.83 -6.29 -9.32
N GLN A 67 4.12 -7.17 -10.01
CA GLN A 67 3.04 -6.76 -10.91
C GLN A 67 1.89 -6.08 -10.16
N HIS A 68 1.52 -6.59 -8.98
CA HIS A 68 0.52 -5.94 -8.14
C HIS A 68 0.94 -4.54 -7.70
N ALA A 69 2.19 -4.36 -7.27
CA ALA A 69 2.72 -3.04 -6.91
C ALA A 69 2.68 -2.04 -8.09
N LEU A 70 3.06 -2.49 -9.30
CA LEU A 70 2.98 -1.66 -10.51
C LEU A 70 1.53 -1.27 -10.84
N ASN A 71 0.58 -2.21 -10.73
CA ASN A 71 -0.83 -1.94 -10.96
C ASN A 71 -1.37 -0.94 -9.92
N THR A 72 -1.05 -1.11 -8.64
CA THR A 72 -1.42 -0.18 -7.57
C THR A 72 -0.86 1.22 -7.81
N SER A 73 0.41 1.33 -8.21
CA SER A 73 1.01 2.63 -8.55
C SER A 73 0.30 3.29 -9.73
N THR A 74 -0.04 2.52 -10.77
CA THR A 74 -0.77 3.02 -11.94
C THR A 74 -2.17 3.51 -11.57
N MET A 75 -2.91 2.75 -10.76
CA MET A 75 -4.22 3.15 -10.26
C MET A 75 -4.16 4.41 -9.41
N ALA A 76 -3.15 4.53 -8.54
CA ALA A 76 -2.97 5.72 -7.72
C ALA A 76 -2.63 6.96 -8.57
N ALA A 77 -1.79 6.81 -9.60
CA ALA A 77 -1.46 7.88 -10.55
C ALA A 77 -2.70 8.34 -11.34
N HIS A 78 -3.55 7.40 -11.79
CA HIS A 78 -4.83 7.75 -12.40
C HIS A 78 -5.75 8.50 -11.41
N GLY A 79 -5.77 8.07 -10.14
CA GLY A 79 -6.47 8.77 -9.07
C GLY A 79 -5.98 10.22 -8.89
N GLU A 80 -4.67 10.46 -9.03
CA GLU A 80 -4.09 11.80 -8.93
C GLU A 80 -4.56 12.71 -10.08
N LEU A 81 -4.63 12.18 -11.30
CA LEU A 81 -5.21 12.90 -12.45
C LEU A 81 -6.67 13.29 -12.19
N MET A 82 -7.49 12.36 -11.70
CA MET A 82 -8.89 12.65 -11.36
C MET A 82 -9.01 13.71 -10.26
N MET A 83 -8.09 13.72 -9.28
CA MET A 83 -8.08 14.75 -8.24
C MET A 83 -7.73 16.14 -8.80
N ASN A 84 -6.89 16.22 -9.83
CA ASN A 84 -6.62 17.47 -10.52
C ASN A 84 -7.85 18.01 -11.23
N ASP A 85 -8.64 17.15 -11.88
CA ASP A 85 -9.90 17.54 -12.52
C ASP A 85 -10.91 18.07 -11.49
N VAL A 86 -11.03 17.39 -10.34
CA VAL A 86 -11.88 17.84 -9.23
C VAL A 86 -11.39 19.18 -8.67
N HIS A 87 -10.06 19.37 -8.54
CA HIS A 87 -9.49 20.63 -8.09
C HIS A 87 -9.82 21.78 -9.04
N ALA A 88 -9.70 21.56 -10.36
CA ALA A 88 -10.07 22.54 -11.38
C ALA A 88 -11.57 22.90 -11.29
N ALA A 89 -12.45 21.90 -11.18
CA ALA A 89 -13.88 22.14 -11.02
C ALA A 89 -14.21 22.94 -9.75
N MET A 90 -13.54 22.68 -8.62
CA MET A 90 -13.72 23.46 -7.40
C MET A 90 -13.24 24.92 -7.57
N SER A 91 -12.13 25.12 -8.28
CA SER A 91 -11.63 26.47 -8.61
C SER A 91 -12.63 27.24 -9.47
N ASP A 92 -13.21 26.59 -10.49
CA ASP A 92 -14.23 27.19 -11.35
C ASP A 92 -15.49 27.56 -10.55
N ILE A 93 -15.96 26.67 -9.66
CA ILE A 93 -17.11 26.96 -8.79
C ILE A 93 -16.81 28.14 -7.87
N SER A 94 -15.61 28.24 -7.29
CA SER A 94 -15.23 29.38 -6.45
C SER A 94 -15.22 30.69 -7.24
N GLY A 95 -14.69 30.67 -8.48
CA GLY A 95 -14.76 31.82 -9.40
C GLY A 95 -16.19 32.26 -9.67
N ARG A 96 -17.09 31.32 -10.00
CA ARG A 96 -18.51 31.61 -10.25
C ARG A 96 -19.24 32.12 -8.99
N THR A 97 -18.88 31.60 -7.82
CA THR A 97 -19.45 32.05 -6.54
C THR A 97 -19.10 33.52 -6.29
N LYS A 98 -17.89 33.95 -6.64
CA LYS A 98 -17.47 35.35 -6.54
C LYS A 98 -18.26 36.27 -7.49
N GLU A 99 -18.47 35.86 -8.73
CA GLU A 99 -19.32 36.59 -9.67
C GLU A 99 -20.76 36.74 -9.14
N MET A 100 -21.30 35.69 -8.50
CA MET A 100 -22.61 35.76 -7.86
C MET A 100 -22.63 36.74 -6.69
N THR A 101 -21.58 36.78 -5.85
CA THR A 101 -21.47 37.76 -4.77
C THR A 101 -21.52 39.19 -5.31
N ASP A 102 -20.79 39.49 -6.37
CA ASP A 102 -20.75 40.81 -6.99
C ASP A 102 -22.13 41.19 -7.58
N ALA A 103 -22.81 40.24 -8.25
CA ALA A 103 -24.15 40.46 -8.80
C ALA A 103 -25.20 40.72 -7.71
N ILE A 104 -25.17 39.96 -6.61
CA ILE A 104 -26.09 40.15 -5.49
C ILE A 104 -25.81 41.47 -4.76
N GLY A 105 -24.54 41.88 -4.63
CA GLY A 105 -24.18 43.20 -4.13
C GLY A 105 -24.73 44.35 -4.98
N MET A 106 -24.74 44.20 -6.31
CA MET A 106 -25.39 45.15 -7.21
C MET A 106 -26.92 45.22 -6.98
N ILE A 107 -27.58 44.08 -6.79
CA ILE A 107 -29.02 44.03 -6.50
C ILE A 107 -29.35 44.71 -5.17
N GLU A 108 -28.56 44.47 -4.13
CA GLU A 108 -28.70 45.14 -2.82
C GLU A 108 -28.56 46.66 -2.96
N ASN A 109 -27.58 47.13 -3.73
CA ASN A 109 -27.39 48.56 -4.02
C ASN A 109 -28.59 49.16 -4.78
N VAL A 110 -29.13 48.47 -5.78
CA VAL A 110 -30.32 48.92 -6.54
C VAL A 110 -31.56 48.97 -5.64
N ALA A 111 -31.76 47.96 -4.80
CA ALA A 111 -32.85 47.91 -3.84
C ALA A 111 -32.77 49.08 -2.84
N PHE A 112 -31.57 49.36 -2.32
CA PHE A 112 -31.33 50.50 -1.43
C PHE A 112 -31.63 51.84 -2.11
N GLN A 113 -31.12 52.05 -3.33
CA GLN A 113 -31.40 53.26 -4.11
C GLN A 113 -32.89 53.44 -4.40
N THR A 114 -33.60 52.35 -4.73
CA THR A 114 -35.05 52.35 -4.96
C THR A 114 -35.81 52.73 -3.70
N HIS A 115 -35.38 52.24 -2.53
CA HIS A 115 -35.97 52.58 -1.24
C HIS A 115 -35.79 54.07 -0.91
N ILE A 116 -34.63 54.66 -1.18
CA ILE A 116 -34.41 56.09 -1.00
C ILE A 116 -35.26 56.92 -1.97
N LEU A 117 -35.36 56.50 -3.24
CA LEU A 117 -36.20 57.17 -4.24
C LEU A 117 -37.68 57.13 -3.85
N SER A 118 -38.18 55.99 -3.37
CA SER A 118 -39.57 55.85 -2.94
C SER A 118 -39.88 56.68 -1.70
N LEU A 119 -38.93 56.78 -0.76
CA LEU A 119 -39.06 57.64 0.41
C LEU A 119 -39.15 59.12 0.00
N ASN A 120 -38.29 59.57 -0.90
CA ASN A 120 -38.34 60.94 -1.44
C ASN A 120 -39.68 61.22 -2.15
N ALA A 121 -40.18 60.27 -2.94
CA ALA A 121 -41.48 60.38 -3.60
C ALA A 121 -42.65 60.45 -2.60
N ALA A 122 -42.60 59.67 -1.51
CA ALA A 122 -43.60 59.72 -0.45
C ALA A 122 -43.62 61.09 0.25
N ILE A 123 -42.45 61.69 0.50
CA ILE A 123 -42.32 63.03 1.10
C ILE A 123 -42.95 64.09 0.17
N GLU A 124 -42.64 64.06 -1.12
CA GLU A 124 -43.16 65.05 -2.08
C GLU A 124 -44.67 64.87 -2.30
N ALA A 125 -45.17 63.63 -2.25
CA ALA A 125 -46.60 63.34 -2.31
C ALA A 125 -47.37 63.92 -1.10
N VAL A 126 -46.81 63.85 0.12
CA VAL A 126 -47.37 64.52 1.30
C VAL A 126 -47.38 66.04 1.12
N ARG A 127 -46.34 66.59 0.50
CA ARG A 127 -46.21 68.03 0.23
C ARG A 127 -47.26 68.55 -0.76
N ALA A 128 -47.70 67.73 -1.71
CA ALA A 128 -48.76 68.03 -2.67
C ALA A 128 -50.20 67.96 -2.09
N GLY A 129 -50.36 67.57 -0.82
CA GLY A 129 -51.66 67.52 -0.15
C GLY A 129 -52.61 66.47 -0.76
N GLU A 130 -53.89 66.83 -0.92
CA GLU A 130 -54.93 65.90 -1.43
C GLU A 130 -54.66 65.39 -2.85
N LEU A 131 -53.97 66.17 -3.69
CA LEU A 131 -53.60 65.75 -5.06
C LEU A 131 -52.52 64.66 -5.09
N GLY A 132 -51.69 64.56 -4.04
CA GLY A 132 -50.60 63.59 -3.93
C GLY A 132 -50.98 62.27 -3.25
N ARG A 133 -52.22 62.16 -2.75
CA ARG A 133 -52.63 61.06 -1.87
C ARG A 133 -52.51 59.67 -2.52
N GLY A 134 -52.83 59.56 -3.81
CA GLY A 134 -52.64 58.32 -4.59
C GLY A 134 -51.16 58.00 -4.84
N PHE A 135 -50.33 59.01 -5.09
CA PHE A 135 -48.89 58.84 -5.27
C PHE A 135 -48.18 58.42 -3.98
N ALA A 136 -48.63 58.91 -2.82
CA ALA A 136 -48.08 58.52 -1.52
C ALA A 136 -48.24 57.01 -1.25
N VAL A 137 -49.38 56.43 -1.61
CA VAL A 137 -49.63 54.98 -1.46
C VAL A 137 -48.70 54.17 -2.36
N VAL A 138 -48.58 54.56 -3.63
CA VAL A 138 -47.66 53.88 -4.57
C VAL A 138 -46.21 53.98 -4.10
N ALA A 139 -45.78 55.15 -3.62
CA ALA A 139 -44.43 55.34 -3.10
C ALA A 139 -44.15 54.46 -1.87
N SER A 140 -45.11 54.32 -0.95
CA SER A 140 -44.98 53.41 0.20
C SER A 140 -44.89 51.94 -0.21
N GLU A 141 -45.67 51.51 -1.20
CA GLU A 141 -45.65 50.14 -1.71
C GLU A 141 -44.31 49.82 -2.39
N VAL A 142 -43.81 50.74 -3.23
CA VAL A 142 -42.49 50.62 -3.85
C VAL A 142 -41.38 50.54 -2.81
N GLY A 143 -41.47 51.34 -1.74
CA GLY A 143 -40.51 51.29 -0.64
C GLY A 143 -40.50 49.96 0.12
N THR A 144 -41.68 49.36 0.29
CA THR A 144 -41.84 48.04 0.92
C THR A 144 -41.24 46.94 0.05
N LEU A 145 -41.53 46.96 -1.26
CA LEU A 145 -40.93 46.02 -2.23
C LEU A 145 -39.41 46.14 -2.29
N ALA A 146 -38.88 47.37 -2.24
CA ALA A 146 -37.45 47.62 -2.21
C ALA A 146 -36.79 47.03 -0.94
N ALA A 147 -37.41 47.21 0.23
CA ALA A 147 -36.92 46.62 1.48
C ALA A 147 -36.94 45.08 1.44
N GLN A 148 -38.02 44.47 0.92
CA GLN A 148 -38.11 43.02 0.72
C GLN A 148 -37.06 42.48 -0.25
N SER A 149 -36.77 43.22 -1.33
CA SER A 149 -35.71 42.88 -2.28
C SER A 149 -34.33 42.92 -1.61
N SER A 150 -34.05 43.94 -0.79
CA SER A 150 -32.79 44.03 -0.03
C SER A 150 -32.62 42.86 0.94
N GLN A 151 -33.67 42.52 1.68
CA GLN A 151 -33.65 41.38 2.61
C GLN A 151 -33.41 40.06 1.88
N SER A 152 -34.05 39.87 0.72
CA SER A 152 -33.86 38.67 -0.11
C SER A 152 -32.44 38.57 -0.66
N ALA A 153 -31.87 39.69 -1.12
CA ALA A 153 -30.50 39.76 -1.58
C ALA A 153 -29.51 39.39 -0.47
N GLN A 154 -29.70 39.91 0.75
CA GLN A 154 -28.88 39.55 1.91
C GLN A 154 -28.96 38.05 2.24
N HIS A 155 -30.16 37.47 2.20
CA HIS A 155 -30.33 36.04 2.44
C HIS A 155 -29.62 35.18 1.37
N ILE A 156 -29.70 35.56 0.10
CA ILE A 156 -28.97 34.89 -0.99
C ILE A 156 -27.45 35.01 -0.78
N ASN A 157 -26.96 36.18 -0.35
CA ASN A 157 -25.54 36.41 -0.06
C ASN A 157 -25.02 35.45 1.03
N VAL A 158 -25.80 35.21 2.08
CA VAL A 158 -25.47 34.21 3.11
C VAL A 158 -25.31 32.82 2.50
N LEU A 159 -26.26 32.37 1.66
CA LEU A 159 -26.20 31.06 1.01
C LEU A 159 -24.99 30.91 0.06
N ILE A 160 -24.65 31.98 -0.66
CA ILE A 160 -23.46 32.04 -1.53
C ILE A 160 -22.19 31.88 -0.68
N ARG A 161 -22.10 32.59 0.44
CA ARG A 161 -20.94 32.51 1.35
C ARG A 161 -20.79 31.13 1.97
N ASP A 162 -21.89 30.50 2.34
CA ASP A 162 -21.88 29.12 2.86
C ASP A 162 -21.45 28.11 1.78
N SER A 163 -21.84 28.35 0.52
CA SER A 163 -21.37 27.57 -0.63
C SER A 163 -19.87 27.74 -0.86
N ASP A 164 -19.33 28.97 -0.79
CA ASP A 164 -17.89 29.24 -0.90
C ASP A 164 -17.09 28.51 0.18
N ASN A 165 -17.55 28.56 1.44
CA ASN A 165 -16.95 27.84 2.56
C ASN A 165 -16.93 26.31 2.32
N SER A 166 -18.00 25.77 1.75
CA SER A 166 -18.11 24.35 1.42
C SER A 166 -17.12 23.95 0.32
N VAL A 167 -16.99 24.76 -0.73
CA VAL A 167 -16.02 24.56 -1.82
C VAL A 167 -14.59 24.67 -1.30
N ALA A 168 -14.27 25.66 -0.47
CA ALA A 168 -12.96 25.81 0.15
C ALA A 168 -12.59 24.61 1.04
N THR A 169 -13.56 24.04 1.75
CA THR A 169 -13.39 22.80 2.52
C THR A 169 -13.14 21.61 1.60
N GLY A 170 -13.91 21.47 0.51
CA GLY A 170 -13.71 20.46 -0.52
C GLY A 170 -12.30 20.52 -1.12
N ALA A 171 -11.82 21.70 -1.48
CA ALA A 171 -10.47 21.90 -2.02
C ALA A 171 -9.36 21.42 -1.04
N LYS A 172 -9.53 21.66 0.26
CA LYS A 172 -8.60 21.14 1.30
C LYS A 172 -8.60 19.61 1.35
N LEU A 173 -9.78 18.98 1.24
CA LEU A 173 -9.90 17.52 1.24
C LEU A 173 -9.25 16.90 0.00
N VAL A 174 -9.46 17.48 -1.18
CA VAL A 174 -8.81 17.04 -2.44
C VAL A 174 -7.29 17.12 -2.32
N LYS A 175 -6.75 18.19 -1.75
CA LYS A 175 -5.31 18.32 -1.51
C LYS A 175 -4.78 17.23 -0.57
N LYS A 176 -5.50 16.94 0.52
CA LYS A 176 -5.14 15.85 1.45
C LYS A 176 -5.20 14.48 0.78
N LEU A 177 -6.20 14.24 -0.08
CA LEU A 177 -6.33 13.00 -0.83
C LEU A 177 -5.20 12.84 -1.85
N SER A 178 -4.81 13.91 -2.53
CA SER A 178 -3.67 13.94 -3.45
C SER A 178 -2.37 13.53 -2.75
N TYR A 179 -2.10 14.05 -1.55
CA TYR A 179 -0.96 13.62 -0.74
C TYR A 179 -1.03 12.13 -0.37
N SER A 180 -2.22 11.62 -0.05
CA SER A 180 -2.40 10.19 0.25
C SER A 180 -2.10 9.30 -0.96
N LEU A 181 -2.47 9.72 -2.16
CA LEU A 181 -2.18 8.99 -3.40
C LEU A 181 -0.67 8.97 -3.69
N GLN A 182 0.03 10.08 -3.47
CA GLN A 182 1.49 10.14 -3.58
C GLN A 182 2.20 9.18 -2.60
N ASN A 183 1.69 9.05 -1.37
CA ASN A 183 2.21 8.06 -0.42
C ASN A 183 1.97 6.62 -0.89
N ILE A 184 0.82 6.33 -1.52
CA ILE A 184 0.54 5.01 -2.09
C ILE A 184 1.53 4.69 -3.22
N ILE A 185 1.80 5.65 -4.12
CA ILE A 185 2.79 5.50 -5.19
C ILE A 185 4.17 5.21 -4.60
N SER A 186 4.59 5.99 -3.60
CA SER A 186 5.89 5.83 -2.95
C SER A 186 6.02 4.46 -2.25
N SER A 187 4.95 4.00 -1.59
CA SER A 187 4.91 2.68 -0.93
C SER A 187 4.98 1.53 -1.95
N ALA A 188 4.28 1.66 -3.08
CA ALA A 188 4.35 0.69 -4.17
C ALA A 188 5.77 0.62 -4.79
N GLN A 189 6.44 1.77 -4.95
CA GLN A 189 7.83 1.82 -5.38
C GLN A 189 8.78 1.16 -4.36
N GLY A 190 8.60 1.44 -3.07
CA GLY A 190 9.37 0.80 -1.99
C GLY A 190 9.18 -0.73 -1.96
N THR A 191 7.97 -1.21 -2.24
CA THR A 191 7.68 -2.64 -2.43
C THR A 191 8.51 -3.22 -3.58
N GLY A 192 8.64 -2.50 -4.69
CA GLY A 192 9.50 -2.90 -5.81
C GLY A 192 10.98 -3.05 -5.42
N THR A 193 11.52 -2.10 -4.66
CA THR A 193 12.90 -2.19 -4.14
C THR A 193 13.09 -3.41 -3.24
N PHE A 194 12.17 -3.64 -2.31
CA PHE A 194 12.22 -4.80 -1.42
C PHE A 194 12.14 -6.14 -2.17
N LEU A 195 11.33 -6.22 -3.23
CA LEU A 195 11.26 -7.41 -4.07
C LEU A 195 12.55 -7.69 -4.86
N ASN A 196 13.31 -6.66 -5.21
CA ASN A 196 14.64 -6.85 -5.81
C ASN A 196 15.62 -7.49 -4.80
N GLU A 197 15.60 -7.03 -3.54
CA GLU A 197 16.41 -7.64 -2.48
C GLU A 197 16.04 -9.12 -2.25
N ILE A 198 14.74 -9.44 -2.27
CA ILE A 198 14.29 -10.84 -2.19
C ILE A 198 14.82 -11.65 -3.37
N ALA A 199 14.74 -11.13 -4.59
CA ALA A 199 15.24 -11.81 -5.79
C ALA A 199 16.74 -12.11 -5.68
N ASP A 200 17.53 -11.16 -5.18
CA ASP A 200 18.97 -11.34 -4.95
C ASP A 200 19.26 -12.42 -3.91
N ILE A 201 18.53 -12.42 -2.78
CA ILE A 201 18.66 -13.44 -1.74
C ILE A 201 18.28 -14.82 -2.27
N SER A 202 17.19 -14.94 -3.03
CA SER A 202 16.76 -16.20 -3.64
C SER A 202 17.78 -16.74 -4.65
N ALA A 203 18.41 -15.86 -5.42
CA ALA A 203 19.49 -16.23 -6.35
C ALA A 203 20.72 -16.77 -5.59
N GLN A 204 21.13 -16.08 -4.52
CA GLN A 204 22.24 -16.53 -3.66
C GLN A 204 21.92 -17.88 -2.99
N GLN A 205 20.72 -18.06 -2.44
CA GLN A 205 20.30 -19.32 -1.83
C GLN A 205 20.39 -20.48 -2.83
N THR A 206 19.89 -20.28 -4.05
CA THR A 206 19.98 -21.29 -5.11
C THR A 206 21.43 -21.66 -5.42
N GLN A 207 22.33 -20.66 -5.50
CA GLN A 207 23.76 -20.89 -5.69
C GLN A 207 24.38 -21.68 -4.53
N HIS A 208 24.05 -21.34 -3.29
CA HIS A 208 24.53 -22.04 -2.10
C HIS A 208 24.09 -23.51 -2.08
N ILE A 209 22.82 -23.77 -2.40
CA ILE A 209 22.25 -25.12 -2.45
C ILE A 209 22.93 -25.96 -3.54
N CYS A 210 23.09 -25.40 -4.75
CA CYS A 210 23.81 -26.07 -5.83
C CYS A 210 25.25 -26.41 -5.45
N ARG A 211 25.94 -25.54 -4.68
CA ARG A 211 27.29 -25.82 -4.16
C ARG A 211 27.30 -27.01 -3.19
N TYR A 212 26.33 -27.11 -2.28
CA TYR A 212 26.21 -28.25 -1.37
C TYR A 212 25.89 -29.54 -2.13
N ARG A 213 24.94 -29.50 -3.08
CA ARG A 213 24.58 -30.65 -3.91
C ARG A 213 25.75 -31.17 -4.74
N CYS A 214 26.54 -30.29 -5.35
CA CYS A 214 27.72 -30.66 -6.14
C CYS A 214 28.82 -31.31 -5.27
N LYS A 215 28.97 -30.89 -4.01
CA LYS A 215 29.87 -31.55 -3.06
C LYS A 215 29.38 -32.93 -2.62
N THR A 216 28.07 -33.16 -2.55
CA THR A 216 27.49 -34.45 -2.13
C THR A 216 27.36 -35.47 -3.28
N ASP A 217 27.24 -34.99 -4.53
CA ASP A 217 27.22 -35.84 -5.73
C ASP A 217 28.62 -36.23 -6.23
N GLN A 218 29.71 -35.68 -5.66
CA GLN A 218 31.04 -36.27 -5.84
C GLN A 218 31.05 -37.61 -5.11
N PRO A 219 31.12 -38.76 -5.82
CA PRO A 219 31.28 -40.02 -5.13
C PRO A 219 32.56 -39.90 -4.31
N ALA A 220 32.44 -40.13 -3.00
CA ALA A 220 33.59 -40.56 -2.25
C ALA A 220 34.03 -41.85 -2.95
N ASP A 221 35.10 -41.76 -3.74
CA ASP A 221 35.78 -42.84 -4.41
C ASP A 221 36.44 -43.70 -3.31
N VAL A 222 35.60 -44.28 -2.44
CA VAL A 222 36.00 -45.25 -1.43
C VAL A 222 36.08 -46.55 -2.20
N ASN A 223 37.24 -46.69 -2.82
CA ASN A 223 37.75 -47.87 -3.48
C ASN A 223 37.40 -49.11 -2.63
N LEU A 224 36.32 -49.81 -3.01
CA LEU A 224 35.95 -51.11 -2.45
C LEU A 224 36.92 -52.16 -3.01
N THR A 225 38.19 -52.07 -2.62
CA THR A 225 39.12 -53.19 -2.78
C THR A 225 38.79 -54.23 -1.72
N HIS A 226 37.96 -55.21 -2.09
CA HIS A 226 37.88 -56.49 -1.39
C HIS A 226 39.28 -57.14 -1.38
N PRO A 227 39.90 -57.45 -0.23
CA PRO A 227 40.93 -58.46 -0.18
C PRO A 227 40.25 -59.84 -0.14
N ARG A 228 40.75 -60.75 -0.96
CA ARG A 228 40.45 -62.19 -0.96
C ARG A 228 40.85 -62.85 0.36
#